data_AF-A0A5J4YSD9-F1
#
_entry.id   AF-A0A5J4YSD9-F1
#
_cell.length_a   1.000
_cell.length_b   1.000
_cell.length_c   1.000
_cell.angle_alpha   90.00
_cell.angle_beta   90.00
_cell.angle_gamma   90.00
#
_symmetry.space_group_name_H-M   'P 1'
#
loop_
_entity.id
_entity.type
_entity.pdbx_description
1 polymer ?
#
loop_
_entity_poly.entity_id
_entity_poly.type
_entity_poly.pdbx_seq_one_letter_code
_entity_poly.pdbx_strand_id
1 'polypeptide(L)'
;MRIALHCAIRWCAASWRLARCMCPKAHAKFWSAMAWMLAFVGHPMLRGGARALSARANALSSRARALPRVAGVTKPARLLRTTARAAAPDNGPRASAAKDAGNATKGAAGQEEPAVARGDRLLIVGLGNPGKEYELTRHNIGFHVVESLAVRMQAAPFKPAPKFQAMLTETVVNGRTVHFMKPTTFMNLSGRAVNSFVSFYKIPRSAIMVIVDDVNLGFGRLRLREKGTHGGQNGLRSIQNALGQNYTRLRVGVDSPAGGDLADYVLSKFKRSEQKELETIYWYV
;
A
#
# COMPACT_ATOMS: atom_id res chain seq x y z
N MET A 1 19.96 -11.14 22.80
CA MET A 1 19.64 -12.25 21.86
C MET A 1 18.61 -13.26 22.39
N ARG A 2 18.85 -14.01 23.49
CA ARG A 2 17.99 -15.17 23.89
C ARG A 2 16.47 -14.90 24.01
N ILE A 3 16.05 -13.71 24.46
CA ILE A 3 14.64 -13.34 24.61
C ILE A 3 13.91 -13.24 23.25
N ALA A 4 14.49 -12.53 22.28
CA ALA A 4 13.91 -12.37 20.95
C ALA A 4 13.69 -13.71 20.23
N LEU A 5 14.62 -14.67 20.40
CA LEU A 5 14.49 -16.02 19.86
C LEU A 5 13.34 -16.80 20.51
N HIS A 6 13.14 -16.68 21.83
CA HIS A 6 12.00 -17.30 22.51
C HIS A 6 10.67 -16.70 22.07
N CYS A 7 10.59 -15.38 21.87
CA CYS A 7 9.40 -14.74 21.31
C CYS A 7 9.11 -15.23 19.89
N ALA A 8 10.11 -15.29 19.01
CA ALA A 8 9.95 -15.78 17.64
C ALA A 8 9.48 -17.25 17.58
N ILE A 9 10.02 -18.11 18.45
CA ILE A 9 9.63 -19.53 18.53
C ILE A 9 8.19 -19.68 19.07
N ARG A 10 7.82 -18.97 20.14
CA ARG A 10 6.43 -18.96 20.65
C ARG A 10 5.44 -18.41 19.63
N TRP A 11 5.80 -17.35 18.92
CA TRP A 11 4.99 -16.73 17.86
C TRP A 11 4.75 -17.73 16.72
N CYS A 12 5.80 -18.34 16.18
CA CYS A 12 5.69 -19.36 15.12
C CYS A 12 4.86 -20.58 15.55
N ALA A 13 5.03 -21.07 16.79
CA ALA A 13 4.26 -22.18 17.34
C ALA A 13 2.76 -21.85 17.52
N ALA A 14 2.43 -20.62 17.93
CA ALA A 14 1.05 -20.15 18.02
C ALA A 14 0.40 -20.05 16.63
N SER A 15 1.10 -19.48 15.65
CA SER A 15 0.66 -19.43 14.25
C SER A 15 0.39 -20.84 13.69
N TRP A 16 1.24 -21.83 14.03
CA TRP A 16 1.12 -23.20 13.56
C TRP A 16 -0.15 -23.93 14.00
N ARG A 17 -0.71 -23.62 15.18
CA ARG A 17 -1.97 -24.22 15.64
C ARG A 17 -3.20 -23.60 14.96
N LEU A 18 -3.20 -22.29 14.73
CA LEU A 18 -4.32 -21.57 14.09
C LEU A 18 -4.35 -21.75 12.56
N ALA A 19 -3.21 -21.97 11.91
CA ALA A 19 -3.12 -22.13 10.45
C ALA A 19 -3.89 -23.34 9.88
N ARG A 20 -4.32 -24.31 10.73
CA ARG A 20 -5.07 -25.50 10.30
C ARG A 20 -6.47 -25.20 9.76
N CYS A 21 -7.04 -24.01 10.02
CA CYS A 21 -8.39 -23.64 9.58
C CYS A 21 -8.43 -22.76 8.30
N MET A 22 -7.29 -22.52 7.63
CA MET A 22 -7.21 -21.56 6.52
C MET A 22 -7.12 -22.22 5.13
N CYS A 23 -7.82 -21.63 4.15
CA CYS A 23 -7.66 -22.00 2.74
C CYS A 23 -6.23 -21.65 2.23
N PRO A 24 -5.49 -22.58 1.57
CA PRO A 24 -4.08 -22.40 1.23
C PRO A 24 -3.72 -21.11 0.45
N LYS A 25 -4.67 -20.58 -0.34
CA LYS A 25 -4.48 -19.37 -1.16
C LYS A 25 -4.41 -18.07 -0.35
N ALA A 26 -4.86 -18.06 0.91
CA ALA A 26 -4.71 -16.94 1.83
C ALA A 26 -3.34 -16.96 2.51
N HIS A 27 -2.97 -18.12 3.08
CA HIS A 27 -1.71 -18.36 3.77
C HIS A 27 -0.48 -17.95 2.93
N ALA A 28 -0.44 -18.34 1.64
CA ALA A 28 0.67 -17.98 0.75
C ALA A 28 0.82 -16.45 0.51
N LYS A 29 -0.27 -15.68 0.57
CA LYS A 29 -0.26 -14.22 0.39
C LYS A 29 0.15 -13.49 1.66
N PHE A 30 -0.31 -13.96 2.82
CA PHE A 30 0.15 -13.50 4.13
C PHE A 30 1.68 -13.62 4.23
N TRP A 31 2.23 -14.81 3.97
CA TRP A 31 3.68 -15.01 3.93
C TRP A 31 4.40 -14.19 2.85
N SER A 32 3.73 -13.77 1.76
CA SER A 32 4.33 -12.87 0.77
C SER A 32 4.41 -11.41 1.26
N ALA A 33 3.36 -10.90 1.90
CA ALA A 33 3.35 -9.56 2.49
C ALA A 33 4.28 -9.47 3.71
N MET A 34 4.28 -10.51 4.55
CA MET A 34 5.16 -10.61 5.71
C MET A 34 6.62 -10.87 5.31
N ALA A 35 6.90 -11.63 4.24
CA ALA A 35 8.25 -11.72 3.66
C ALA A 35 8.69 -10.40 3.01
N TRP A 36 7.77 -9.62 2.42
CA TRP A 36 8.07 -8.27 1.96
C TRP A 36 8.46 -7.37 3.16
N MET A 37 7.65 -7.32 4.22
CA MET A 37 8.02 -6.61 5.46
C MET A 37 9.36 -7.08 6.04
N LEU A 38 9.59 -8.39 6.16
CA LEU A 38 10.83 -8.94 6.73
C LEU A 38 12.06 -8.67 5.84
N ALA A 39 11.91 -8.60 4.52
CA ALA A 39 12.99 -8.19 3.61
C ALA A 39 13.23 -6.66 3.63
N PHE A 40 12.15 -5.88 3.68
CA PHE A 40 12.14 -4.41 3.78
C PHE A 40 12.75 -3.92 5.11
N VAL A 41 12.56 -4.69 6.19
CA VAL A 41 13.14 -4.50 7.52
C VAL A 41 14.39 -5.38 7.74
N GLY A 42 14.94 -5.98 6.67
CA GLY A 42 16.32 -6.51 6.64
C GLY A 42 16.62 -7.77 7.46
N HIS A 43 15.65 -8.67 7.68
CA HIS A 43 15.85 -9.84 8.53
C HIS A 43 16.80 -10.90 7.88
N PRO A 44 17.93 -11.30 8.50
CA PRO A 44 18.99 -12.05 7.81
C PRO A 44 18.64 -13.48 7.35
N MET A 45 17.63 -14.11 7.96
CA MET A 45 17.45 -15.57 7.93
C MET A 45 16.83 -16.17 6.64
N LEU A 46 16.46 -15.36 5.64
CA LEU A 46 15.64 -15.83 4.50
C LEU A 46 16.34 -15.86 3.12
N ARG A 47 17.66 -15.68 3.04
CA ARG A 47 18.39 -15.77 1.74
C ARG A 47 18.36 -17.17 1.10
N GLY A 48 18.17 -18.25 1.88
CA GLY A 48 18.13 -19.63 1.36
C GLY A 48 16.74 -20.16 0.95
N GLY A 49 15.70 -19.90 1.74
CA GLY A 49 14.42 -20.62 1.65
C GLY A 49 13.55 -20.31 0.41
N ALA A 50 13.71 -19.12 -0.19
CA ALA A 50 12.81 -18.64 -1.24
C ALA A 50 12.79 -19.52 -2.51
N ARG A 51 13.94 -20.09 -2.90
CA ARG A 51 14.04 -20.95 -4.09
C ARG A 51 13.27 -22.27 -3.92
N ALA A 52 13.35 -22.90 -2.75
CA ALA A 52 12.67 -24.16 -2.47
C ALA A 52 11.13 -24.03 -2.44
N LEU A 53 10.62 -22.93 -1.91
CA LEU A 53 9.18 -22.63 -1.88
C LEU A 53 8.63 -22.35 -3.28
N SER A 54 9.37 -21.63 -4.13
CA SER A 54 9.02 -21.39 -5.54
C SER A 54 8.91 -22.70 -6.35
N ALA A 55 9.89 -23.61 -6.18
CA ALA A 55 9.88 -24.91 -6.85
C ALA A 55 8.63 -25.75 -6.49
N ARG A 56 8.29 -25.83 -5.19
CA ARG A 56 7.08 -26.54 -4.73
C ARG A 56 5.78 -25.91 -5.26
N ALA A 57 5.69 -24.58 -5.35
CA ALA A 57 4.52 -23.90 -5.91
C ALA A 57 4.31 -24.23 -7.40
N ASN A 58 5.40 -24.26 -8.19
CA ASN A 58 5.32 -24.60 -9.61
C ASN A 58 4.94 -26.07 -9.87
N ALA A 59 5.41 -27.01 -9.03
CA ALA A 59 5.03 -28.43 -9.13
C ALA A 59 3.54 -28.69 -8.82
N LEU A 60 2.89 -27.83 -8.02
CA LEU A 60 1.44 -27.88 -7.78
C LEU A 60 0.64 -27.23 -8.92
N SER A 61 1.22 -26.22 -9.58
CA SER A 61 0.64 -25.53 -10.75
C SER A 61 0.52 -26.44 -11.99
N SER A 62 1.49 -27.34 -12.21
CA SER A 62 1.45 -28.29 -13.34
C SER A 62 0.37 -29.35 -13.17
N ARG A 63 0.27 -29.99 -11.98
CA ARG A 63 -0.80 -30.97 -11.68
C ARG A 63 -2.20 -30.39 -11.83
N ALA A 64 -2.43 -29.15 -11.43
CA ALA A 64 -3.71 -28.47 -11.59
C ALA A 64 -4.12 -28.20 -13.05
N ARG A 65 -3.23 -28.41 -14.02
CA ARG A 65 -3.46 -28.19 -15.45
C ARG A 65 -3.84 -29.47 -16.22
N ALA A 66 -3.86 -30.63 -15.55
CA ALA A 66 -4.09 -31.94 -16.14
C ALA A 66 -5.54 -32.47 -16.02
N LEU A 67 -6.51 -31.60 -15.72
CA LEU A 67 -7.93 -31.96 -15.71
C LEU A 67 -8.58 -31.70 -17.09
N PRO A 68 -9.39 -32.62 -17.63
CA PRO A 68 -10.03 -32.44 -18.93
C PRO A 68 -11.05 -31.31 -18.91
N ARG A 69 -11.16 -30.57 -20.02
CA ARG A 69 -12.19 -29.54 -20.20
C ARG A 69 -13.42 -30.15 -20.87
N VAL A 70 -14.59 -29.90 -20.27
CA VAL A 70 -15.89 -30.11 -20.93
C VAL A 70 -16.00 -29.17 -22.14
N ALA A 71 -16.55 -29.67 -23.24
CA ALA A 71 -16.67 -28.95 -24.51
C ALA A 71 -18.01 -28.19 -24.65
N GLY A 72 -18.04 -27.21 -25.54
CA GLY A 72 -19.27 -26.52 -25.97
C GLY A 72 -19.34 -25.04 -25.63
N VAL A 73 -19.03 -24.20 -26.63
CA VAL A 73 -19.81 -23.05 -27.14
C VAL A 73 -18.99 -22.46 -28.31
N THR A 74 -19.63 -22.23 -29.45
CA THR A 74 -18.97 -21.79 -30.69
C THR A 74 -18.80 -20.26 -30.77
N LYS A 75 -17.81 -19.81 -31.57
CA LYS A 75 -17.61 -18.39 -31.89
C LYS A 75 -18.31 -18.02 -33.20
N PRO A 76 -18.96 -16.85 -33.31
CA PRO A 76 -19.21 -16.20 -34.59
C PRO A 76 -17.94 -15.50 -35.13
N ALA A 77 -17.99 -15.05 -36.39
CA ALA A 77 -16.81 -14.82 -37.23
C ALA A 77 -16.26 -13.39 -37.25
N ARG A 78 -15.03 -13.27 -37.78
CA ARG A 78 -14.32 -12.04 -38.13
C ARG A 78 -14.91 -11.43 -39.41
N LEU A 79 -15.25 -10.14 -39.38
CA LEU A 79 -15.53 -9.37 -40.61
C LEU A 79 -14.42 -8.34 -40.82
N LEU A 80 -13.93 -8.21 -42.07
CA LEU A 80 -13.02 -7.13 -42.46
C LEU A 80 -13.81 -5.97 -43.08
N ARG A 81 -13.28 -4.74 -42.94
CA ARG A 81 -13.55 -3.65 -43.88
C ARG A 81 -12.26 -2.89 -44.20
N THR A 82 -11.88 -2.93 -45.46
CA THR A 82 -11.23 -1.83 -46.20
C THR A 82 -12.26 -0.72 -46.43
N THR A 83 -11.97 0.51 -46.89
CA THR A 83 -10.73 1.16 -47.39
C THR A 83 -10.18 2.13 -46.32
N ALA A 84 -9.47 3.28 -46.50
CA ALA A 84 -9.06 4.12 -47.65
C ALA A 84 -7.71 4.82 -47.38
N ARG A 85 -7.41 5.94 -48.08
CA ARG A 85 -6.08 6.57 -48.15
C ARG A 85 -6.16 8.10 -48.38
N ALA A 86 -5.61 8.89 -47.46
CA ALA A 86 -5.18 10.28 -47.63
C ALA A 86 -4.12 10.55 -46.53
N ALA A 87 -2.86 10.92 -46.79
CA ALA A 87 -2.33 12.10 -47.50
C ALA A 87 -2.37 13.37 -46.62
N ALA A 88 -1.18 13.91 -46.33
CA ALA A 88 -0.97 15.14 -45.53
C ALA A 88 -0.98 16.41 -46.41
N PRO A 89 -0.76 17.58 -45.81
CA PRO A 89 0.57 18.19 -46.04
C PRO A 89 1.31 18.61 -44.75
N ASP A 90 2.60 18.84 -44.91
CA ASP A 90 3.55 19.39 -43.92
C ASP A 90 3.55 20.94 -43.94
N ASN A 91 3.99 21.58 -42.86
CA ASN A 91 4.39 22.99 -42.78
C ASN A 91 4.94 23.37 -41.38
N GLY A 92 6.25 23.56 -41.26
CA GLY A 92 6.89 24.40 -40.22
C GLY A 92 7.50 25.66 -40.85
N PRO A 93 8.53 26.31 -40.26
CA PRO A 93 8.88 26.37 -38.83
C PRO A 93 9.21 27.81 -38.34
N ARG A 94 9.19 28.07 -37.02
CA ARG A 94 9.88 29.17 -36.30
C ARG A 94 9.72 28.95 -34.77
N ALA A 95 10.66 29.12 -33.83
CA ALA A 95 12.02 29.69 -33.71
C ALA A 95 12.12 30.97 -32.85
N SER A 96 12.29 30.80 -31.52
CA SER A 96 13.03 31.64 -30.55
C SER A 96 12.87 31.02 -29.13
N ALA A 97 13.81 30.94 -28.18
CA ALA A 97 15.16 31.50 -27.95
C ALA A 97 15.24 32.77 -27.05
N ALA A 98 15.04 32.60 -25.73
CA ALA A 98 15.44 33.52 -24.63
C ALA A 98 15.15 32.85 -23.26
N LYS A 99 15.78 33.18 -22.13
CA LYS A 99 17.18 33.56 -21.81
C LYS A 99 17.39 33.42 -20.28
N ASP A 100 18.62 33.55 -19.78
CA ASP A 100 18.96 33.37 -18.36
C ASP A 100 18.35 34.40 -17.41
N ALA A 101 18.07 33.96 -16.18
CA ALA A 101 18.04 34.80 -14.98
C ALA A 101 18.27 33.94 -13.72
N GLY A 102 19.53 33.83 -13.28
CA GLY A 102 19.85 33.30 -11.95
C GLY A 102 19.82 34.42 -10.89
N ASN A 103 19.40 34.10 -9.66
CA ASN A 103 19.73 34.92 -8.49
C ASN A 103 19.98 34.02 -7.28
N ALA A 104 20.92 34.42 -6.42
CA ALA A 104 21.33 33.68 -5.25
C ALA A 104 21.23 34.58 -4.00
N THR A 105 20.56 34.08 -2.96
CA THR A 105 20.57 34.69 -1.63
C THR A 105 21.06 33.70 -0.59
N LYS A 106 21.76 34.23 0.43
CA LYS A 106 22.61 33.46 1.34
C LYS A 106 21.84 32.96 2.57
N GLY A 107 22.27 31.80 3.05
CA GLY A 107 22.60 31.56 4.47
C GLY A 107 21.54 31.81 5.54
N ALA A 108 21.02 30.72 6.10
CA ALA A 108 20.63 30.65 7.51
C ALA A 108 21.30 29.39 8.10
N ALA A 109 22.05 29.54 9.19
CA ALA A 109 22.75 28.42 9.82
C ALA A 109 21.77 27.57 10.63
N GLY A 110 21.40 26.41 10.09
CA GLY A 110 20.70 25.35 10.83
C GLY A 110 21.71 24.36 11.42
N GLN A 111 21.52 23.97 12.68
CA GLN A 111 22.32 22.92 13.31
C GLN A 111 22.17 21.60 12.54
N GLU A 112 23.27 20.93 12.24
CA GLU A 112 23.24 19.63 11.55
C GLU A 112 22.79 18.53 12.52
N GLU A 113 21.49 18.19 12.48
CA GLU A 113 21.04 16.88 12.98
C GLU A 113 21.88 15.77 12.34
N PRO A 114 22.28 14.73 13.08
CA PRO A 114 23.16 13.68 12.57
C PRO A 114 22.55 13.05 11.31
N ALA A 115 23.36 12.96 10.26
CA ALA A 115 22.93 12.63 8.91
C ALA A 115 22.52 11.16 8.74
N VAL A 116 21.38 10.78 9.33
CA VAL A 116 20.71 9.47 9.13
C VAL A 116 20.59 9.20 7.63
N ALA A 117 21.18 8.10 7.18
CA ALA A 117 21.28 7.81 5.75
C ALA A 117 19.90 7.71 5.09
N ARG A 118 19.81 8.14 3.82
CA ARG A 118 18.55 8.25 3.06
C ARG A 118 17.86 6.90 2.75
N GLY A 119 18.28 5.80 3.38
CA GLY A 119 17.69 4.46 3.27
C GLY A 119 17.09 3.89 4.56
N ASP A 120 17.28 4.55 5.71
CA ASP A 120 16.92 3.96 7.03
C ASP A 120 15.62 4.53 7.63
N ARG A 121 14.93 5.42 6.91
CA ARG A 121 13.58 5.90 7.25
C ARG A 121 12.55 5.28 6.31
N LEU A 122 11.62 4.53 6.89
CA LEU A 122 10.48 3.90 6.20
C LEU A 122 9.20 4.67 6.56
N LEU A 123 8.24 4.77 5.64
CA LEU A 123 6.96 5.46 5.85
C LEU A 123 5.78 4.54 5.54
N ILE A 124 4.88 4.38 6.51
CA ILE A 124 3.62 3.66 6.37
C ILE A 124 2.47 4.64 6.59
N VAL A 125 1.72 4.94 5.53
CA VAL A 125 0.58 5.87 5.55
C VAL A 125 -0.73 5.09 5.59
N GLY A 126 -1.55 5.28 6.62
CA GLY A 126 -2.95 4.89 6.59
C GLY A 126 -3.81 5.99 5.99
N LEU A 127 -4.73 5.67 5.08
CA LEU A 127 -5.69 6.63 4.52
C LEU A 127 -7.06 6.57 5.21
N GLY A 128 -7.75 7.71 5.20
CA GLY A 128 -9.02 7.96 5.88
C GLY A 128 -9.35 9.46 5.86
N ASN A 129 -10.51 9.83 6.40
CA ASN A 129 -10.92 11.19 6.70
C ASN A 129 -10.81 11.46 8.23
N PRO A 130 -10.39 12.66 8.65
CA PRO A 130 -10.49 13.09 10.04
C PRO A 130 -11.94 13.47 10.41
N GLY A 131 -12.39 13.13 11.62
CA GLY A 131 -13.73 13.43 12.13
C GLY A 131 -14.43 12.20 12.71
N LYS A 132 -15.21 12.38 13.79
CA LYS A 132 -15.92 11.30 14.50
C LYS A 132 -16.98 10.61 13.63
N GLU A 133 -17.54 11.36 12.70
CA GLU A 133 -18.47 10.88 11.69
C GLU A 133 -17.82 9.85 10.74
N TYR A 134 -16.52 10.00 10.46
CA TYR A 134 -15.77 9.11 9.56
C TYR A 134 -15.12 7.91 10.25
N GLU A 135 -14.93 7.93 11.58
CA GLU A 135 -14.16 6.92 12.33
C GLU A 135 -14.52 5.48 11.96
N LEU A 136 -15.81 5.14 11.86
CA LEU A 136 -16.27 3.76 11.60
C LEU A 136 -16.65 3.47 10.13
N THR A 137 -16.19 4.30 9.20
CA THR A 137 -16.54 4.21 7.76
C THR A 137 -15.56 3.35 6.97
N ARG A 138 -15.99 2.85 5.80
CA ARG A 138 -15.14 1.98 4.95
C ARG A 138 -13.87 2.68 4.47
N HIS A 139 -13.95 3.97 4.15
CA HIS A 139 -12.81 4.80 3.73
C HIS A 139 -11.74 4.95 4.85
N ASN A 140 -12.09 4.78 6.12
CA ASN A 140 -11.17 4.89 7.26
C ASN A 140 -10.44 3.59 7.62
N ILE A 141 -10.65 2.49 6.89
CA ILE A 141 -9.94 1.21 7.16
C ILE A 141 -8.41 1.34 7.12
N GLY A 142 -7.87 2.29 6.34
CA GLY A 142 -6.43 2.57 6.31
C GLY A 142 -5.90 3.13 7.64
N PHE A 143 -6.67 3.96 8.36
CA PHE A 143 -6.32 4.45 9.70
C PHE A 143 -6.28 3.30 10.71
N HIS A 144 -7.35 2.50 10.79
CA HIS A 144 -7.43 1.37 11.73
C HIS A 144 -6.31 0.35 11.53
N VAL A 145 -5.97 0.05 10.27
CA VAL A 145 -4.90 -0.89 9.94
C VAL A 145 -3.52 -0.31 10.27
N VAL A 146 -3.25 0.98 10.02
CA VAL A 146 -1.95 1.58 10.39
C VAL A 146 -1.79 1.72 11.91
N GLU A 147 -2.88 1.97 12.64
CA GLU A 147 -2.89 1.96 14.11
C GLU A 147 -2.63 0.55 14.67
N SER A 148 -3.34 -0.45 14.16
CA SER A 148 -3.18 -1.86 14.55
C SER A 148 -1.76 -2.37 14.25
N LEU A 149 -1.13 -1.89 13.17
CA LEU A 149 0.27 -2.20 12.86
C LEU A 149 1.24 -1.47 13.79
N ALA A 150 1.05 -0.18 14.04
CA ALA A 150 1.89 0.61 14.94
C ALA A 150 1.92 0.03 16.37
N VAL A 151 0.76 -0.35 16.92
CA VAL A 151 0.64 -0.99 18.23
C VAL A 151 1.38 -2.34 18.27
N ARG A 152 1.19 -3.19 17.25
CA ARG A 152 1.90 -4.49 17.17
C ARG A 152 3.40 -4.36 16.96
N MET A 153 3.86 -3.26 16.36
CA MET A 153 5.27 -2.88 16.23
C MET A 153 5.81 -2.04 17.40
N GLN A 154 5.06 -1.97 18.51
CA GLN A 154 5.44 -1.30 19.76
C GLN A 154 5.84 0.18 19.57
N ALA A 155 5.21 0.86 18.61
CA ALA A 155 5.37 2.30 18.42
C ALA A 155 4.72 3.09 19.57
N ALA A 156 5.16 4.33 19.74
CA ALA A 156 4.52 5.25 20.69
C ALA A 156 3.06 5.56 20.31
N PRO A 157 2.23 6.12 21.21
CA PRO A 157 0.92 6.66 20.84
C PRO A 157 1.04 7.74 19.76
N PHE A 158 0.06 7.79 18.85
CA PHE A 158 0.00 8.82 17.79
C PHE A 158 -0.12 10.22 18.38
N LYS A 159 0.76 11.14 17.96
CA LYS A 159 0.79 12.54 18.34
C LYS A 159 0.38 13.46 17.17
N PRO A 160 -0.29 14.59 17.40
CA PRO A 160 -0.54 15.58 16.35
C PRO A 160 0.76 16.18 15.82
N ALA A 161 0.88 16.32 14.50
CA ALA A 161 1.99 16.98 13.83
C ALA A 161 1.47 18.01 12.81
N PRO A 162 1.02 19.20 13.25
CA PRO A 162 0.38 20.20 12.39
C PRO A 162 1.20 20.60 11.16
N LYS A 163 2.53 20.66 11.30
CA LYS A 163 3.51 20.90 10.22
C LYS A 163 3.31 20.00 8.99
N PHE A 164 2.85 18.77 9.19
CA PHE A 164 2.63 17.77 8.14
C PHE A 164 1.16 17.48 7.86
N GLN A 165 0.23 18.21 8.52
CA GLN A 165 -1.21 17.97 8.45
C GLN A 165 -1.56 16.49 8.69
N ALA A 166 -1.03 15.92 9.78
CA ALA A 166 -1.15 14.51 10.12
C ALA A 166 -1.06 14.23 11.63
N MET A 167 -1.54 13.06 12.03
CA MET A 167 -1.09 12.37 13.25
C MET A 167 0.09 11.46 12.88
N LEU A 168 1.13 11.44 13.72
CA LEU A 168 2.33 10.64 13.52
C LEU A 168 2.68 9.79 14.74
N THR A 169 3.32 8.65 14.51
CA THR A 169 4.16 7.96 15.49
C THR A 169 5.32 7.24 14.80
N GLU A 170 6.32 6.81 15.55
CA GLU A 170 7.46 6.05 15.04
C GLU A 170 7.86 4.91 15.98
N THR A 171 8.62 3.96 15.43
CA THR A 171 9.34 2.91 16.16
C THR A 171 10.65 2.60 15.44
N VAL A 172 11.60 1.93 16.09
CA VAL A 172 12.88 1.52 15.50
C VAL A 172 12.94 0.00 15.41
N VAL A 173 13.10 -0.53 14.20
CA VAL A 173 13.18 -1.99 13.95
C VAL A 173 14.42 -2.29 13.13
N ASN A 174 15.29 -3.17 13.64
CA ASN A 174 16.58 -3.53 13.03
C ASN A 174 17.44 -2.32 12.62
N GLY A 175 17.43 -1.26 13.44
CA GLY A 175 18.17 -0.01 13.19
C GLY A 175 17.48 1.00 12.26
N ARG A 176 16.31 0.67 11.69
CA ARG A 176 15.55 1.56 10.81
C ARG A 176 14.37 2.20 11.52
N THR A 177 14.15 3.48 11.30
CA THR A 177 12.98 4.21 11.83
C THR A 177 11.78 3.97 10.93
N VAL A 178 10.71 3.38 11.47
CA VAL A 178 9.43 3.18 10.79
C VAL A 178 8.47 4.26 11.25
N HIS A 179 8.11 5.16 10.35
CA HIS A 179 7.13 6.22 10.57
C HIS A 179 5.74 5.75 10.18
N PHE A 180 4.76 5.97 11.06
CA PHE A 180 3.35 5.70 10.83
C PHE A 180 2.59 7.03 10.74
N MET A 181 1.78 7.18 9.68
CA MET A 181 1.14 8.44 9.36
C MET A 181 -0.36 8.27 9.09
N LYS A 182 -1.18 9.10 9.75
CA LYS A 182 -2.59 9.32 9.40
C LYS A 182 -2.78 10.79 8.99
N PRO A 183 -2.91 11.12 7.70
CA PRO A 183 -3.21 12.49 7.27
C PRO A 183 -4.47 13.03 7.94
N THR A 184 -4.41 14.23 8.51
CA THR A 184 -5.58 14.97 9.04
C THR A 184 -6.11 15.96 8.01
N THR A 185 -5.91 15.65 6.73
CA THR A 185 -6.59 16.25 5.58
C THR A 185 -7.73 15.34 5.14
N PHE A 186 -8.76 15.87 4.49
CA PHE A 186 -9.70 15.01 3.75
C PHE A 186 -8.99 14.13 2.71
N MET A 187 -9.58 12.98 2.40
CA MET A 187 -9.03 11.92 1.55
C MET A 187 -8.53 12.44 0.19
N ASN A 188 -9.27 13.33 -0.47
CA ASN A 188 -8.87 13.95 -1.75
C ASN A 188 -7.62 14.84 -1.66
N LEU A 189 -7.18 15.22 -0.45
CA LEU A 189 -6.03 16.08 -0.19
C LEU A 189 -4.85 15.38 0.51
N SER A 190 -4.94 14.06 0.78
CA SER A 190 -3.87 13.30 1.48
C SER A 190 -2.48 13.41 0.83
N GLY A 191 -2.40 13.66 -0.48
CA GLY A 191 -1.14 13.91 -1.18
C GLY A 191 -0.36 15.12 -0.65
N ARG A 192 -1.04 16.17 -0.17
CA ARG A 192 -0.41 17.35 0.45
C ARG A 192 0.35 16.96 1.71
N ALA A 193 -0.33 16.27 2.62
CA ALA A 193 0.23 15.82 3.89
C ALA A 193 1.43 14.88 3.64
N VAL A 194 1.23 13.79 2.89
CA VAL A 194 2.27 12.79 2.62
C VAL A 194 3.49 13.41 1.92
N ASN A 195 3.29 14.28 0.93
CA ASN A 195 4.41 14.94 0.24
C ASN A 195 5.21 15.88 1.15
N SER A 196 4.54 16.61 2.05
CA SER A 196 5.24 17.50 3.01
C SER A 196 6.18 16.72 3.93
N PHE A 197 5.74 15.54 4.39
CA PHE A 197 6.53 14.64 5.23
C PHE A 197 7.68 13.99 4.46
N VAL A 198 7.39 13.44 3.28
CA VAL A 198 8.36 12.77 2.39
C VAL A 198 9.46 13.73 1.93
N SER A 199 9.10 14.96 1.57
CA SER A 199 10.06 16.00 1.17
C SER A 199 10.98 16.41 2.33
N PHE A 200 10.42 16.59 3.55
CA PHE A 200 11.20 17.02 4.71
C PHE A 200 12.21 15.95 5.16
N TYR A 201 11.76 14.69 5.34
CA TYR A 201 12.64 13.58 5.73
C TYR A 201 13.40 12.93 4.55
N LYS A 202 13.25 13.47 3.32
CA LYS A 202 13.92 13.03 2.09
C LYS A 202 13.75 11.52 1.81
N ILE A 203 12.57 10.97 2.14
CA ILE A 203 12.28 9.53 2.10
C ILE A 203 12.16 9.08 0.63
N PRO A 204 12.90 8.04 0.19
CA PRO A 204 12.80 7.55 -1.17
C PRO A 204 11.45 6.85 -1.40
N ARG A 205 10.87 6.99 -2.60
CA ARG A 205 9.52 6.45 -2.92
C ARG A 205 9.39 4.94 -2.68
N SER A 206 10.48 4.19 -2.83
CA SER A 206 10.58 2.76 -2.55
C SER A 206 10.40 2.41 -1.06
N ALA A 207 10.68 3.34 -0.16
CA ALA A 207 10.52 3.21 1.29
C ALA A 207 9.12 3.62 1.80
N ILE A 208 8.18 3.91 0.89
CA ILE A 208 6.80 4.30 1.21
C ILE A 208 5.84 3.13 0.97
N MET A 209 5.00 2.84 1.98
CA MET A 209 3.81 2.00 1.85
C MET A 209 2.54 2.79 2.18
N VAL A 210 1.53 2.74 1.31
CA VAL A 210 0.20 3.35 1.55
C VAL A 210 -0.86 2.26 1.77
N ILE A 211 -1.56 2.32 2.89
CA ILE A 211 -2.64 1.40 3.28
C ILE A 211 -3.99 2.07 3.01
N VAL A 212 -4.85 1.39 2.26
CA VAL A 212 -6.05 2.00 1.67
C VAL A 212 -7.14 0.98 1.39
N ASP A 213 -8.39 1.43 1.36
CA ASP A 213 -9.55 0.68 0.89
C ASP A 213 -9.48 0.36 -0.62
N ASP A 214 -10.13 -0.72 -1.04
CA ASP A 214 -10.39 -1.02 -2.45
C ASP A 214 -11.75 -1.71 -2.60
N VAL A 215 -12.69 -0.98 -3.21
CA VAL A 215 -14.03 -1.49 -3.56
C VAL A 215 -13.99 -2.57 -4.66
N ASN A 216 -12.88 -2.68 -5.40
CA ASN A 216 -12.66 -3.72 -6.41
C ASN A 216 -12.08 -5.02 -5.80
N LEU A 217 -12.17 -5.14 -4.47
CA LEU A 217 -11.75 -6.29 -3.68
C LEU A 217 -12.88 -6.63 -2.70
N GLY A 218 -13.48 -7.81 -2.89
CA GLY A 218 -14.44 -8.35 -1.95
C GLY A 218 -13.90 -8.35 -0.52
N PHE A 219 -14.79 -8.17 0.45
CA PHE A 219 -14.45 -7.77 1.83
C PHE A 219 -13.32 -8.61 2.47
N GLY A 220 -12.44 -7.93 3.20
CA GLY A 220 -11.28 -8.51 3.89
C GLY A 220 -10.13 -8.99 2.99
N ARG A 221 -10.25 -8.94 1.67
CA ARG A 221 -9.19 -9.41 0.75
C ARG A 221 -8.04 -8.41 0.65
N LEU A 222 -6.87 -8.81 1.15
CA LEU A 222 -5.62 -8.05 1.02
C LEU A 222 -4.98 -8.21 -0.37
N ARG A 223 -4.44 -7.11 -0.92
CA ARG A 223 -3.67 -7.07 -2.18
C ARG A 223 -2.53 -6.05 -2.11
N LEU A 224 -1.30 -6.53 -1.99
CA LEU A 224 -0.10 -5.70 -2.12
C LEU A 224 0.15 -5.34 -3.60
N ARG A 225 0.62 -4.11 -3.87
CA ARG A 225 1.07 -3.61 -5.18
C ARG A 225 2.27 -2.68 -5.02
N GLU A 226 3.29 -2.83 -5.86
CA GLU A 226 4.50 -1.98 -5.83
C GLU A 226 4.35 -0.66 -6.60
N LYS A 227 3.40 -0.57 -7.56
CA LYS A 227 3.16 0.61 -8.41
C LYS A 227 1.78 0.63 -9.08
N GLY A 228 1.55 1.62 -9.95
CA GLY A 228 0.43 1.71 -10.91
C GLY A 228 -0.66 2.72 -10.53
N THR A 229 -1.74 2.81 -11.32
CA THR A 229 -2.77 3.85 -11.20
C THR A 229 -3.58 3.82 -9.88
N HIS A 230 -4.26 4.91 -9.57
CA HIS A 230 -5.07 5.06 -8.34
C HIS A 230 -6.32 4.16 -8.31
N GLY A 231 -6.88 3.77 -9.46
CA GLY A 231 -7.99 2.81 -9.54
C GLY A 231 -9.22 3.27 -8.75
N GLY A 232 -9.82 4.39 -9.16
CA GLY A 232 -10.98 5.01 -8.49
C GLY A 232 -10.62 5.84 -7.26
N GLN A 233 -9.89 5.24 -6.31
CA GLN A 233 -9.66 5.78 -4.96
C GLN A 233 -8.99 7.17 -4.95
N ASN A 234 -9.58 8.13 -4.21
CA ASN A 234 -9.25 9.56 -4.29
C ASN A 234 -7.99 9.99 -3.50
N GLY A 235 -7.65 9.32 -2.39
CA GLY A 235 -6.40 9.55 -1.68
C GLY A 235 -5.19 9.01 -2.43
N LEU A 236 -5.32 7.84 -3.08
CA LEU A 236 -4.33 7.37 -4.04
C LEU A 236 -4.16 8.35 -5.22
N ARG A 237 -5.26 8.93 -5.74
CA ARG A 237 -5.20 9.98 -6.77
C ARG A 237 -4.41 11.19 -6.27
N SER A 238 -4.74 11.68 -5.08
CA SER A 238 -4.07 12.80 -4.41
C SER A 238 -2.55 12.56 -4.26
N ILE A 239 -2.16 11.39 -3.74
CA ILE A 239 -0.75 11.02 -3.54
C ILE A 239 -0.05 10.80 -4.88
N GLN A 240 -0.72 10.29 -5.91
CA GLN A 240 -0.12 10.12 -7.25
C GLN A 240 0.14 11.44 -7.96
N ASN A 241 -0.71 12.45 -7.77
CA ASN A 241 -0.47 13.79 -8.29
C ASN A 241 0.74 14.46 -7.61
N ALA A 242 1.03 14.15 -6.34
CA ALA A 242 2.15 14.74 -5.60
C ALA A 242 3.47 13.95 -5.71
N LEU A 243 3.42 12.62 -5.74
CA LEU A 243 4.60 11.74 -5.68
C LEU A 243 4.81 10.85 -6.92
N GLY A 244 3.87 10.77 -7.85
CA GLY A 244 3.87 9.79 -8.94
C GLY A 244 3.42 8.39 -8.48
N GLN A 245 3.52 7.37 -9.36
CA GLN A 245 2.90 6.06 -9.14
C GLN A 245 3.82 4.96 -8.55
N ASN A 246 5.06 5.29 -8.22
CA ASN A 246 6.12 4.32 -7.89
C ASN A 246 6.33 4.18 -6.37
N TYR A 247 5.27 3.81 -5.64
CA TYR A 247 5.30 3.54 -4.20
C TYR A 247 4.46 2.30 -3.87
N THR A 248 4.86 1.57 -2.82
CA THR A 248 4.15 0.35 -2.41
C THR A 248 2.81 0.69 -1.77
N ARG A 249 1.82 -0.19 -1.93
CA ARG A 249 0.51 -0.03 -1.30
C ARG A 249 -0.16 -1.34 -0.98
N LEU A 250 -0.73 -1.40 0.21
CA LEU A 250 -1.56 -2.47 0.70
C LEU A 250 -3.03 -2.06 0.50
N ARG A 251 -3.70 -2.71 -0.44
CA ARG A 251 -5.13 -2.54 -0.65
C ARG A 251 -5.91 -3.53 0.22
N VAL A 252 -6.89 -3.03 0.95
CA VAL A 252 -7.77 -3.78 1.85
C VAL A 252 -9.17 -3.79 1.26
N GLY A 253 -9.69 -4.98 0.96
CA GLY A 253 -11.03 -5.12 0.38
C GLY A 253 -12.14 -4.66 1.31
N VAL A 254 -12.95 -3.72 0.83
CA VAL A 254 -14.16 -3.24 1.52
C VAL A 254 -15.46 -3.66 0.82
N ASP A 255 -15.33 -4.47 -0.24
CA ASP A 255 -16.37 -4.83 -1.21
C ASP A 255 -16.94 -3.66 -2.04
N SER A 256 -17.76 -4.00 -3.03
CA SER A 256 -18.52 -3.03 -3.83
C SER A 256 -19.97 -2.91 -3.34
N PRO A 257 -20.63 -1.75 -3.48
CA PRO A 257 -22.08 -1.66 -3.28
C PRO A 257 -22.83 -2.57 -4.27
N ALA A 258 -23.92 -3.17 -3.82
CA ALA A 258 -24.85 -3.91 -4.69
C ALA A 258 -25.70 -2.98 -5.60
N GLY A 259 -25.69 -1.69 -5.29
CA GLY A 259 -26.38 -0.60 -5.99
C GLY A 259 -26.26 0.70 -5.16
N GLY A 260 -26.60 1.85 -5.77
CA GLY A 260 -26.41 3.17 -5.15
C GLY A 260 -25.04 3.78 -5.44
N ASP A 261 -24.77 4.95 -4.86
CA ASP A 261 -23.52 5.69 -5.10
C ASP A 261 -22.31 5.09 -4.37
N LEU A 262 -21.14 5.26 -4.97
CA LEU A 262 -19.87 4.73 -4.48
C LEU A 262 -19.25 5.58 -3.37
N ALA A 263 -19.42 6.91 -3.38
CA ALA A 263 -18.96 7.78 -2.30
C ALA A 263 -19.78 7.54 -1.04
N ASP A 264 -21.12 7.47 -1.16
CA ASP A 264 -22.01 7.09 -0.05
C ASP A 264 -21.63 5.71 0.52
N TYR A 265 -21.34 4.73 -0.34
CA TYR A 265 -20.92 3.41 0.11
C TYR A 265 -19.63 3.44 0.95
N VAL A 266 -18.58 4.14 0.48
CA VAL A 266 -17.30 4.18 1.22
C VAL A 266 -17.37 5.07 2.48
N LEU A 267 -18.26 6.07 2.50
CA LEU A 267 -18.53 6.92 3.66
C LEU A 267 -19.55 6.30 4.63
N SER A 268 -20.22 5.21 4.26
CA SER A 268 -21.09 4.48 5.19
C SER A 268 -20.31 3.51 6.10
N LYS A 269 -20.91 3.14 7.23
CA LYS A 269 -20.28 2.29 8.26
C LYS A 269 -20.30 0.80 7.89
N PHE A 270 -19.31 0.06 8.39
CA PHE A 270 -19.30 -1.41 8.29
C PHE A 270 -20.52 -2.04 8.96
N LYS A 271 -21.06 -3.11 8.40
CA LYS A 271 -22.18 -3.88 8.96
C LYS A 271 -21.74 -4.64 10.23
N ARG A 272 -22.67 -5.03 11.11
CA ARG A 272 -22.35 -5.82 12.33
C ARG A 272 -21.67 -7.16 12.06
N SER A 273 -21.82 -7.75 10.88
CA SER A 273 -21.05 -8.92 10.43
C SER A 273 -19.61 -8.53 10.10
N GLU A 274 -19.45 -7.61 9.16
CA GLU A 274 -18.16 -7.05 8.71
C GLU A 274 -17.32 -6.56 9.90
N GLN A 275 -17.92 -5.90 10.90
CA GLN A 275 -17.24 -5.42 12.11
C GLN A 275 -16.54 -6.53 12.92
N LYS A 276 -17.12 -7.74 13.01
CA LYS A 276 -16.48 -8.89 13.71
C LYS A 276 -15.26 -9.42 12.94
N GLU A 277 -15.27 -9.25 11.63
CA GLU A 277 -14.18 -9.65 10.75
C GLU A 277 -13.08 -8.57 10.65
N LEU A 278 -13.36 -7.30 11.01
CA LEU A 278 -12.35 -6.23 11.05
C LEU A 278 -11.19 -6.58 11.99
N GLU A 279 -11.46 -7.08 13.20
CA GLU A 279 -10.42 -7.55 14.13
C GLU A 279 -9.51 -8.61 13.49
N THR A 280 -10.13 -9.53 12.73
CA THR A 280 -9.41 -10.58 12.00
C THR A 280 -8.55 -10.00 10.87
N ILE A 281 -9.03 -8.98 10.15
CA ILE A 281 -8.27 -8.26 9.13
C ILE A 281 -7.08 -7.51 9.77
N TYR A 282 -7.31 -6.81 10.88
CA TYR A 282 -6.30 -6.03 11.59
C TYR A 282 -5.21 -6.91 12.21
N TRP A 283 -5.54 -8.14 12.59
CA TRP A 283 -4.59 -9.15 13.04
C TRP A 283 -3.71 -9.71 11.89
N TYR A 284 -4.27 -9.90 10.69
CA TYR A 284 -3.60 -10.52 9.55
C TYR A 284 -2.76 -9.59 8.66
N VAL A 285 -2.84 -8.26 8.82
CA VAL A 285 -1.98 -7.29 8.10
C VAL A 285 -0.57 -7.25 8.68
#